data_AF-A0A2X0XJ02-F1
#
_entry.id   AF-A0A2X0XJ02-F1
#
_cell.length_a   1.000
_cell.length_b   1.000
_cell.length_c   1.000
_cell.angle_alpha   90.00
_cell.angle_beta   90.00
_cell.angle_gamma   90.00
#
_symmetry.space_group_name_H-M   'P 1'
#
loop_
_entity.id
_entity.type
_entity.pdbx_description
1 polymer ?
#
loop_
_entity_poly.entity_id
_entity_poly.type
_entity_poly.pdbx_seq_one_letter_code
_entity_poly.pdbx_strand_id
1 'polypeptide(L)'
;MDILKQCQIWHENGEYQNIIDKLEDIAAQDRSPEMDSELSRAYNNMADPNKPTFRKMLKKALSLLKPHEQYFKDDHNFNFRMGYSYYYLDQESRALKYFKKALEARPDDKDTLDFIDMCHQGITLPQFNMCFYERTQLCWDTFLKIEAQLRKMMDEDKDGTGGAKIVSQMQEILNLVFDDISFEMGVSGQKYDLILTPEGDKVKLFELTYFQKFAPEKVLDNWNSL
;
A
#
# COMPACT_ATOMS: atom_id res chain seq x y z
N MET A 1 -23.78 -17.24 14.22
CA MET A 1 -22.84 -17.98 13.36
C MET A 1 -21.48 -17.35 13.56
N ASP A 2 -20.43 -18.16 13.72
CA ASP A 2 -19.05 -17.67 13.85
C ASP A 2 -18.67 -16.87 12.59
N ILE A 3 -18.23 -15.64 12.76
CA ILE A 3 -17.97 -14.71 11.67
C ILE A 3 -16.88 -15.22 10.72
N LEU A 4 -15.86 -15.91 11.24
CA LEU A 4 -14.81 -16.50 10.40
C LEU A 4 -15.35 -17.62 9.51
N LYS A 5 -16.27 -18.44 10.03
CA LYS A 5 -16.97 -19.45 9.22
C LYS A 5 -17.83 -18.81 8.14
N GLN A 6 -18.48 -17.68 8.43
CA GLN A 6 -19.24 -16.95 7.42
C GLN A 6 -18.32 -16.36 6.34
N CYS A 7 -17.16 -15.83 6.72
CA CYS A 7 -16.16 -15.34 5.77
C CYS A 7 -15.66 -16.45 4.83
N GLN A 8 -15.46 -17.66 5.35
CA GLN A 8 -15.08 -18.80 4.52
C GLN A 8 -16.15 -19.17 3.49
N ILE A 9 -17.43 -19.16 3.88
CA ILE A 9 -18.54 -19.41 2.93
C ILE A 9 -18.58 -18.35 1.84
N TRP A 10 -18.49 -17.07 2.22
CA TRP A 10 -18.45 -15.98 1.24
C TRP A 10 -17.24 -16.10 0.32
N HIS A 11 -16.08 -16.51 0.83
CA HIS A 11 -14.89 -16.73 0.01
C HIS A 11 -15.10 -17.84 -1.02
N GLU A 12 -15.66 -18.99 -0.62
CA GLU A 12 -15.95 -20.11 -1.52
C GLU A 12 -16.95 -19.74 -2.62
N ASN A 13 -17.87 -18.81 -2.35
CA ASN A 13 -18.82 -18.27 -3.32
C ASN A 13 -18.27 -17.11 -4.17
N GLY A 14 -17.04 -16.65 -3.93
CA GLY A 14 -16.47 -15.47 -4.59
C GLY A 14 -17.06 -14.12 -4.11
N GLU A 15 -17.77 -14.12 -2.99
CA GLU A 15 -18.45 -12.97 -2.40
C GLU A 15 -17.50 -12.12 -1.53
N TYR A 16 -16.35 -11.74 -2.09
CA TYR A 16 -15.28 -11.06 -1.33
C TYR A 16 -15.70 -9.70 -0.77
N GLN A 17 -16.57 -8.98 -1.48
CA GLN A 17 -17.10 -7.69 -1.00
C GLN A 17 -17.89 -7.85 0.30
N ASN A 18 -18.65 -8.95 0.47
CA ASN A 18 -19.39 -9.22 1.71
C ASN A 18 -18.43 -9.41 2.89
N ILE A 19 -17.26 -10.03 2.68
CA ILE A 19 -16.21 -10.15 3.69
C ILE A 19 -15.67 -8.77 4.05
N ILE A 20 -15.36 -7.94 3.04
CA ILE A 20 -14.83 -6.59 3.24
C ILE A 20 -15.81 -5.74 4.04
N ASP A 21 -17.05 -5.62 3.57
CA ASP A 21 -18.08 -4.80 4.22
C ASP A 21 -18.29 -5.26 5.66
N LYS A 22 -18.39 -6.58 5.87
CA LYS A 22 -18.67 -7.12 7.20
C LYS A 22 -17.53 -6.92 8.21
N LEU A 23 -16.28 -7.02 7.76
CA LEU A 23 -15.12 -6.91 8.65
C LEU A 23 -14.66 -5.45 8.80
N GLU A 24 -14.83 -4.57 7.80
CA GLU A 24 -14.58 -3.13 7.96
C GLU A 24 -15.59 -2.47 8.92
N ASP A 25 -16.80 -3.02 9.06
CA ASP A 25 -17.79 -2.60 10.07
C ASP A 25 -17.32 -2.84 11.52
N ILE A 26 -16.35 -3.74 11.73
CA ILE A 26 -15.77 -4.01 13.05
C ILE A 26 -14.58 -3.06 13.24
N ALA A 27 -14.54 -2.34 14.35
CA ALA A 27 -13.44 -1.43 14.64
C ALA A 27 -12.09 -2.16 14.66
N ALA A 28 -11.03 -1.53 14.16
CA ALA A 28 -9.74 -2.19 13.93
C ALA A 28 -9.14 -2.82 15.19
N GLN A 29 -9.31 -2.18 16.35
CA GLN A 29 -8.85 -2.68 17.64
C GLN A 29 -9.62 -3.92 18.15
N ASP A 30 -10.82 -4.15 17.60
CA ASP A 30 -11.70 -5.26 18.01
C ASP A 30 -11.58 -6.47 17.06
N ARG A 31 -10.81 -6.36 15.97
CA ARG A 31 -10.55 -7.47 15.05
C ARG A 31 -9.44 -8.37 15.56
N SER A 32 -9.66 -9.68 15.48
CA SER A 32 -8.60 -10.66 15.75
C SER A 32 -7.61 -10.74 14.58
N PRO A 33 -6.39 -11.27 14.80
CA PRO A 33 -5.44 -11.51 13.71
C PRO A 33 -6.04 -12.34 12.56
N GLU A 34 -6.90 -13.31 12.87
CA GLU A 34 -7.58 -14.14 11.86
C GLU A 34 -8.59 -13.33 11.05
N MET A 35 -9.33 -12.40 11.68
CA MET A 35 -10.23 -11.50 10.96
C MET A 35 -9.45 -10.58 10.01
N ASP A 36 -8.35 -10.00 10.47
CA ASP A 36 -7.50 -9.17 9.61
C ASP A 36 -6.88 -10.01 8.47
N SER A 37 -6.52 -11.26 8.73
CA SER A 37 -6.04 -12.18 7.70
C SER A 37 -7.11 -12.52 6.66
N GLU A 38 -8.37 -12.68 7.08
CA GLU A 38 -9.51 -12.92 6.18
C GLU A 38 -9.85 -11.67 5.36
N LEU A 39 -9.85 -10.50 5.99
CA LEU A 39 -10.03 -9.23 5.30
C LEU A 39 -8.92 -8.97 4.28
N SER A 40 -7.67 -9.27 4.64
CA SER A 40 -6.53 -9.19 3.72
C SER A 40 -6.70 -10.13 2.52
N ARG A 41 -7.13 -11.38 2.74
CA ARG A 41 -7.46 -12.32 1.66
C ARG A 41 -8.52 -11.75 0.73
N ALA A 42 -9.59 -11.17 1.26
CA ALA A 42 -10.65 -10.59 0.45
C ALA A 42 -10.13 -9.43 -0.42
N TYR A 43 -9.28 -8.56 0.15
CA TYR A 43 -8.64 -7.50 -0.63
C TYR A 43 -7.71 -8.00 -1.73
N ASN A 44 -6.91 -9.03 -1.47
CA ASN A 44 -6.06 -9.64 -2.51
C ASN A 44 -6.89 -10.19 -3.67
N ASN A 45 -8.04 -10.81 -3.39
CA ASN A 45 -8.92 -11.33 -4.43
C ASN A 45 -9.70 -10.23 -5.19
N MET A 46 -9.98 -9.11 -4.53
CA MET A 46 -10.64 -7.94 -5.14
C MET A 46 -9.67 -7.05 -5.93
N ALA A 47 -8.36 -7.30 -5.85
CA ALA A 47 -7.35 -6.58 -6.61
C ALA A 47 -7.39 -7.02 -8.09
N ASP A 48 -8.25 -6.38 -8.88
CA ASP A 48 -8.31 -6.54 -10.35
C ASP A 48 -7.28 -5.62 -11.03
N PRO A 49 -6.29 -6.15 -11.78
CA PRO A 49 -5.24 -5.36 -12.44
C PRO A 49 -5.77 -4.35 -13.47
N ASN A 50 -7.02 -4.52 -13.94
CA ASN A 50 -7.65 -3.61 -14.88
C ASN A 50 -8.36 -2.43 -14.20
N LYS A 51 -8.34 -2.35 -12.86
CA LYS A 51 -8.98 -1.28 -12.09
C LYS A 51 -7.95 -0.33 -11.51
N PRO A 52 -8.25 0.98 -11.45
CA PRO A 52 -7.36 1.96 -10.81
C PRO A 52 -7.14 1.68 -9.31
N THR A 53 -8.02 0.89 -8.69
CA THR A 53 -7.93 0.49 -7.28
C THR A 53 -7.01 -0.70 -7.03
N PHE A 54 -6.45 -1.34 -8.07
CA PHE A 54 -5.63 -2.55 -7.97
C PHE A 54 -4.57 -2.48 -6.86
N ARG A 55 -3.63 -1.54 -7.00
CA ARG A 55 -2.54 -1.34 -6.04
C ARG A 55 -3.04 -0.94 -4.66
N LYS A 56 -4.14 -0.16 -4.58
CA LYS A 56 -4.74 0.26 -3.30
C LYS A 56 -5.25 -0.95 -2.50
N MET A 57 -5.89 -1.91 -3.16
CA MET A 57 -6.37 -3.13 -2.48
C MET A 57 -5.22 -4.00 -1.97
N LEU A 58 -4.16 -4.19 -2.77
CA LEU A 58 -2.96 -4.93 -2.34
C LEU A 58 -2.25 -4.26 -1.16
N LYS A 59 -2.15 -2.92 -1.16
CA LYS A 59 -1.57 -2.16 -0.05
C LYS A 59 -2.43 -2.26 1.23
N LYS A 60 -3.76 -2.23 1.10
CA LYS A 60 -4.67 -2.51 2.23
C LYS A 60 -4.43 -3.92 2.79
N ALA A 61 -4.34 -4.94 1.92
CA ALA A 61 -4.06 -6.31 2.31
C ALA A 61 -2.74 -6.44 3.11
N LEU A 62 -1.66 -5.78 2.67
CA LEU A 62 -0.39 -5.74 3.41
C LEU A 62 -0.52 -5.02 4.76
N SER A 63 -1.22 -3.89 4.80
CA SER A 63 -1.37 -3.11 6.04
C SER A 63 -2.08 -3.88 7.15
N LEU A 64 -3.02 -4.76 6.79
CA LEU A 64 -3.74 -5.63 7.72
C LEU A 64 -2.86 -6.77 8.25
N LEU A 65 -1.96 -7.31 7.42
CA LEU A 65 -1.12 -8.46 7.79
C LEU A 65 0.15 -8.06 8.52
N LYS A 66 0.74 -6.89 8.20
CA LYS A 66 2.03 -6.46 8.74
C LYS A 66 2.11 -6.45 10.28
N PRO A 67 1.09 -6.01 11.04
CA PRO A 67 1.11 -6.07 12.50
C PRO A 67 1.17 -7.50 13.07
N HIS A 68 0.73 -8.49 12.30
CA HIS A 68 0.58 -9.89 12.72
C HIS A 68 1.73 -10.79 12.25
N GLU A 69 2.83 -10.23 11.72
CA GLU A 69 3.94 -11.00 11.16
C GLU A 69 4.56 -11.98 12.17
N GLN A 70 4.68 -11.58 13.43
CA GLN A 70 5.19 -12.46 14.48
C GLN A 70 4.17 -13.54 14.90
N TYR A 71 2.88 -13.23 14.84
CA TYR A 71 1.80 -14.15 15.20
C TYR A 71 1.68 -15.28 14.18
N PHE A 72 1.76 -14.95 12.89
CA PHE A 72 1.62 -15.88 11.77
C PHE A 72 2.94 -16.29 11.09
N LYS A 73 4.10 -16.09 11.75
CA LYS A 73 5.42 -16.23 11.11
C LYS A 73 5.63 -17.56 10.37
N ASP A 74 5.06 -18.65 10.88
CA ASP A 74 5.19 -20.01 10.36
C ASP A 74 3.92 -20.49 9.63
N ASP A 75 2.90 -19.63 9.46
CA ASP A 75 1.67 -19.96 8.74
C ASP A 75 1.88 -19.83 7.24
N HIS A 76 1.55 -20.88 6.50
CA HIS A 76 1.68 -20.89 5.04
C HIS A 76 0.81 -19.82 4.38
N ASN A 77 -0.47 -19.72 4.76
CA ASN A 77 -1.42 -18.84 4.08
C ASN A 77 -1.07 -17.36 4.30
N PHE A 78 -0.63 -16.99 5.50
CA PHE A 78 -0.14 -15.66 5.82
C PHE A 78 1.06 -15.29 4.95
N ASN A 79 2.09 -16.14 4.94
CA ASN A 79 3.28 -15.89 4.16
C ASN A 79 2.97 -15.85 2.65
N PHE A 80 2.09 -16.73 2.16
CA PHE A 80 1.64 -16.71 0.78
C PHE A 80 0.91 -15.40 0.43
N ARG A 81 -0.02 -14.95 1.28
CA ARG A 81 -0.77 -13.69 1.07
C ARG A 81 0.14 -12.46 1.09
N MET A 82 1.11 -12.41 2.01
CA MET A 82 2.15 -11.37 2.03
C MET A 82 2.96 -11.37 0.73
N GLY A 83 3.44 -12.56 0.32
CA GLY A 83 4.17 -12.74 -0.93
C GLY A 83 3.37 -12.28 -2.15
N TYR A 84 2.10 -12.70 -2.24
CA TYR A 84 1.17 -12.35 -3.31
C TYR A 84 1.02 -10.84 -3.43
N SER A 85 0.72 -10.14 -2.32
CA SER A 85 0.55 -8.70 -2.35
C SER A 85 1.83 -7.97 -2.77
N TYR A 86 3.00 -8.38 -2.28
CA TYR A 86 4.28 -7.79 -2.70
C TYR A 86 4.59 -8.06 -4.17
N TYR A 87 4.33 -9.27 -4.68
CA TYR A 87 4.59 -9.63 -6.06
C TYR A 87 3.80 -8.74 -7.02
N TYR A 88 2.48 -8.62 -6.81
CA TYR A 88 1.63 -7.78 -7.65
C TYR A 88 1.80 -6.27 -7.43
N LEU A 89 2.59 -5.86 -6.42
CA LEU A 89 3.05 -4.48 -6.24
C LEU A 89 4.40 -4.21 -6.91
N ASP A 90 4.92 -5.17 -7.69
CA ASP A 90 6.22 -5.10 -8.37
C ASP A 90 7.40 -5.04 -7.36
N GLN A 91 7.28 -5.78 -6.25
CA GLN A 91 8.28 -5.87 -5.17
C GLN A 91 8.77 -7.32 -4.99
N GLU A 92 9.26 -7.93 -6.06
CA GLU A 92 9.60 -9.35 -6.16
C GLU A 92 10.63 -9.79 -5.11
N SER A 93 11.60 -8.94 -4.79
CA SER A 93 12.59 -9.25 -3.74
C SER A 93 11.95 -9.41 -2.35
N ARG A 94 10.93 -8.58 -2.03
CA ARG A 94 10.17 -8.70 -0.78
C ARG A 94 9.22 -9.90 -0.85
N ALA A 95 8.55 -10.09 -1.99
CA ALA A 95 7.65 -11.21 -2.22
C ALA A 95 8.36 -12.56 -2.03
N LEU A 96 9.54 -12.72 -2.63
CA LEU A 96 10.36 -13.93 -2.58
C LEU A 96 10.69 -14.36 -1.15
N LYS A 97 10.97 -13.40 -0.25
CA LYS A 97 11.21 -13.68 1.17
C LYS A 97 10.01 -14.39 1.81
N TYR A 98 8.79 -13.91 1.54
CA TYR A 98 7.58 -14.48 2.10
C TYR A 98 7.19 -15.80 1.43
N PHE A 99 7.31 -15.91 0.11
CA PHE A 99 7.03 -17.19 -0.57
C PHE A 99 7.97 -18.31 -0.12
N LYS A 100 9.25 -18.02 0.15
CA LYS A 100 10.17 -19.02 0.72
C LYS A 100 9.69 -19.54 2.08
N LYS A 101 9.22 -18.65 2.96
CA LYS A 101 8.62 -19.05 4.25
C LYS A 101 7.31 -19.84 4.06
N ALA A 102 6.48 -19.46 3.09
CA ALA A 102 5.27 -20.20 2.77
C ALA A 102 5.60 -21.64 2.33
N LEU A 103 6.66 -21.81 1.55
CA LEU A 103 7.15 -23.13 1.10
C LEU A 103 7.76 -23.95 2.25
N GLU A 104 8.45 -23.32 3.20
CA GLU A 104 8.93 -24.00 4.41
C GLU A 104 7.77 -24.59 5.23
N ALA A 105 6.66 -23.84 5.36
CA ALA A 105 5.47 -24.27 6.09
C ALA A 105 4.64 -25.34 5.34
N ARG A 106 4.69 -25.34 4.00
CA ARG A 106 4.06 -26.35 3.14
C ARG A 106 5.00 -26.72 1.99
N PRO A 107 5.89 -27.71 2.19
CA PRO A 107 6.76 -28.19 1.14
C PRO A 107 5.97 -28.69 -0.07
N ASP A 108 6.57 -28.55 -1.26
CA ASP A 108 6.00 -28.99 -2.56
C ASP A 108 4.69 -28.30 -2.98
N ASP A 109 4.30 -27.19 -2.32
CA ASP A 109 3.19 -26.36 -2.75
C ASP A 109 3.49 -25.72 -4.12
N LYS A 110 2.84 -26.26 -5.16
CA LYS A 110 3.11 -25.90 -6.55
C LYS A 110 2.90 -24.41 -6.82
N ASP A 111 1.83 -23.84 -6.30
CA ASP A 111 1.53 -22.42 -6.50
C ASP A 111 2.64 -21.55 -5.91
N THR A 112 3.12 -21.88 -4.70
CA THR A 112 4.24 -21.16 -4.07
C THR A 112 5.54 -21.30 -4.87
N LEU A 113 5.83 -22.49 -5.40
CA LEU A 113 7.00 -22.71 -6.26
C LEU A 113 6.93 -21.88 -7.55
N ASP A 114 5.77 -21.86 -8.22
CA ASP A 114 5.55 -21.06 -9.42
C ASP A 114 5.76 -19.56 -9.13
N PHE A 115 5.27 -19.05 -7.99
CA PHE A 115 5.51 -17.66 -7.57
C PHE A 115 6.98 -17.37 -7.24
N ILE A 116 7.72 -18.31 -6.65
CA ILE A 116 9.17 -18.17 -6.40
C ILE A 116 9.92 -18.03 -7.73
N ASP A 117 9.60 -18.87 -8.72
CA ASP A 117 10.21 -18.81 -10.04
C ASP A 117 9.89 -17.50 -10.75
N MET A 118 8.63 -17.05 -10.70
CA MET A 118 8.24 -15.73 -11.23
C MET A 118 8.95 -14.58 -10.52
N CYS A 119 9.16 -14.63 -9.20
CA CYS A 119 9.95 -13.63 -8.49
C CYS A 119 11.41 -13.62 -8.97
N HIS A 120 12.03 -14.80 -9.16
CA HIS A 120 13.39 -14.88 -9.69
C HIS A 120 13.50 -14.28 -11.10
N GLN A 121 12.50 -14.53 -11.95
CA GLN A 121 12.41 -13.92 -13.28
C GLN A 121 12.25 -12.41 -13.19
N GLY A 122 11.33 -11.90 -12.38
CA GLY A 122 11.10 -10.46 -12.23
C GLY A 122 12.28 -9.71 -11.61
N ILE A 123 13.05 -10.33 -10.71
CA ILE A 123 14.30 -9.74 -10.21
C ILE A 123 15.35 -9.63 -11.32
N THR A 124 15.42 -10.63 -12.21
CA THR A 124 16.42 -10.68 -13.30
C THR A 124 16.02 -9.79 -14.48
N LEU A 125 14.72 -9.74 -14.78
CA LEU A 125 14.12 -9.01 -15.88
C LEU A 125 12.90 -8.23 -15.37
N PRO A 126 13.09 -7.08 -14.71
CA PRO A 126 12.00 -6.33 -14.10
C PRO A 126 10.91 -5.95 -15.10
N GLN A 127 9.68 -6.34 -14.78
CA GLN A 127 8.46 -5.93 -15.46
C GLN A 127 7.58 -5.23 -14.44
N PHE A 128 7.04 -4.07 -14.81
CA PHE A 128 6.20 -3.29 -13.92
C PHE A 128 4.77 -3.30 -14.44
N ASN A 129 3.80 -3.63 -13.57
CA ASN A 129 2.39 -3.47 -13.89
C ASN A 129 2.02 -2.00 -14.14
N MET A 130 2.66 -1.09 -13.41
CA MET A 130 2.58 0.36 -13.64
C MET A 130 3.95 0.98 -13.37
N CYS A 131 4.59 1.50 -14.42
CA CYS A 131 5.95 2.02 -14.29
C CYS A 131 6.01 3.29 -13.42
N PHE A 132 7.20 3.65 -12.94
CA PHE A 132 7.36 4.79 -12.02
C PHE A 132 6.87 6.12 -12.63
N TYR A 133 7.03 6.30 -13.95
CA TYR A 133 6.53 7.48 -14.65
C TYR A 133 5.00 7.60 -14.56
N GLU A 134 4.28 6.54 -14.89
CA GLU A 134 2.81 6.51 -14.83
C GLU A 134 2.32 6.76 -13.40
N ARG A 135 2.97 6.12 -12.42
CA ARG A 135 2.66 6.31 -11.00
C ARG A 135 2.90 7.76 -10.55
N THR A 136 3.97 8.38 -11.01
CA THR A 136 4.29 9.80 -10.74
C THR A 136 3.21 10.72 -11.29
N GLN A 137 2.79 10.51 -12.55
CA GLN A 137 1.71 11.30 -13.16
C GLN A 137 0.40 11.15 -12.38
N LEU A 138 0.00 9.90 -12.09
CA LEU A 138 -1.21 9.62 -11.32
C LEU A 138 -1.18 10.27 -9.93
N CYS A 139 -0.03 10.22 -9.24
CA CYS A 139 0.16 10.85 -7.94
C CYS A 139 -0.06 12.36 -8.03
N TRP A 140 0.60 13.06 -8.96
CA TRP A 140 0.47 14.51 -9.12
C TRP A 140 -0.94 14.94 -9.55
N ASP A 141 -1.57 14.21 -10.48
CA ASP A 141 -2.96 14.46 -10.89
C ASP A 141 -3.94 14.30 -9.73
N THR A 142 -3.68 13.33 -8.84
CA THR A 142 -4.51 13.10 -7.65
C THR A 142 -4.26 14.18 -6.60
N PHE A 143 -3.02 14.57 -6.38
CA PHE A 143 -2.65 15.66 -5.50
C PHE A 143 -3.34 16.96 -5.89
N LEU A 144 -3.29 17.35 -7.17
CA LEU A 144 -3.92 18.58 -7.67
C LEU A 144 -5.44 18.65 -7.41
N LYS A 145 -6.12 17.49 -7.35
CA LYS A 145 -7.56 17.45 -7.05
C LYS A 145 -7.89 17.81 -5.60
N ILE A 146 -6.97 17.55 -4.66
CA ILE A 146 -7.19 17.80 -3.24
C ILE A 146 -6.28 18.89 -2.65
N GLU A 147 -5.37 19.44 -3.44
CA GLU A 147 -4.35 20.42 -3.06
C GLU A 147 -4.94 21.57 -2.23
N ALA A 148 -6.01 22.19 -2.72
CA ALA A 148 -6.62 23.34 -2.06
C ALA A 148 -7.31 22.95 -0.73
N GLN A 149 -7.83 21.72 -0.66
CA GLN A 149 -8.39 21.17 0.56
C GLN A 149 -7.29 20.91 1.59
N LEU A 150 -6.14 20.35 1.18
CA LEU A 150 -5.01 20.13 2.07
C LEU A 150 -4.50 21.46 2.66
N ARG A 151 -4.32 22.49 1.82
CA ARG A 151 -3.92 23.83 2.29
C ARG A 151 -4.91 24.40 3.30
N LYS A 152 -6.21 24.34 2.98
CA LYS A 152 -7.27 24.78 3.89
C LYS A 152 -7.20 24.05 5.24
N MET A 153 -7.01 22.73 5.21
CA MET A 153 -6.87 21.94 6.44
C MET A 153 -5.65 22.38 7.26
N MET A 154 -4.52 22.67 6.61
CA MET A 154 -3.30 23.17 7.29
C MET A 154 -3.51 24.57 7.89
N ASP A 155 -4.21 25.47 7.20
CA ASP A 155 -4.51 26.82 7.70
C ASP A 155 -5.48 26.81 8.89
N GLU A 156 -6.41 25.86 8.89
CA GLU A 156 -7.44 25.71 9.93
C GLU A 156 -6.94 24.94 11.15
N ASP A 157 -5.83 24.18 11.05
CA ASP A 157 -5.23 23.38 12.12
C ASP A 157 -4.46 24.22 13.15
N LYS A 158 -5.17 25.10 13.86
CA LYS A 158 -4.58 26.05 14.81
C LYS A 158 -4.13 25.42 16.12
N ASP A 159 -4.67 24.26 16.48
CA ASP A 159 -4.37 23.54 17.72
C ASP A 159 -3.52 22.28 17.50
N GLY A 160 -3.16 21.97 16.26
CA GLY A 160 -2.32 20.83 15.88
C GLY A 160 -3.03 19.48 15.97
N THR A 161 -4.36 19.46 16.10
CA THR A 161 -5.16 18.22 16.18
C THR A 161 -5.53 17.66 14.81
N GLY A 162 -5.46 18.48 13.75
CA GLY A 162 -5.77 18.12 12.37
C GLY A 162 -4.65 17.38 11.63
N GLY A 163 -3.41 17.48 12.11
CA GLY A 163 -2.21 16.94 11.46
C GLY A 163 -2.32 15.47 11.05
N ALA A 164 -2.87 14.60 11.90
CA ALA A 164 -3.01 13.18 11.60
C ALA A 164 -3.88 12.91 10.35
N LYS A 165 -4.92 13.71 10.14
CA LYS A 165 -5.81 13.59 8.98
C LYS A 165 -5.12 14.10 7.70
N ILE A 166 -4.36 15.19 7.80
CA ILE A 166 -3.57 15.75 6.69
C ILE A 166 -2.52 14.72 6.23
N VAL A 167 -1.74 14.19 7.19
CA VAL A 167 -0.73 13.16 6.94
C VAL A 167 -1.36 11.91 6.34
N SER A 168 -2.49 11.43 6.87
CA SER A 168 -3.18 10.26 6.31
C SER A 168 -3.60 10.45 4.85
N GLN A 169 -4.20 11.61 4.50
CA GLN A 169 -4.59 11.91 3.12
C GLN A 169 -3.39 12.02 2.18
N MET A 170 -2.31 12.67 2.61
CA MET A 170 -1.11 12.80 1.80
C MET A 170 -0.40 11.45 1.62
N GLN A 171 -0.35 10.62 2.66
CA GLN A 171 0.21 9.27 2.60
C GLN A 171 -0.55 8.41 1.58
N GLU A 172 -1.89 8.49 1.52
CA GLU A 172 -2.67 7.76 0.51
C GLU A 172 -2.25 8.14 -0.91
N ILE A 173 -1.95 9.42 -1.16
CA ILE A 173 -1.52 9.92 -2.47
C ILE A 173 -0.09 9.51 -2.79
N LEU A 174 0.85 9.72 -1.86
CA LEU A 174 2.25 9.35 -2.07
C LEU A 174 2.41 7.83 -2.26
N ASN A 175 1.53 7.04 -1.65
CA ASN A 175 1.46 5.59 -1.87
C ASN A 175 1.00 5.21 -3.30
N LEU A 176 0.58 6.13 -4.15
CA LEU A 176 0.38 5.84 -5.58
C LEU A 176 1.70 5.61 -6.30
N VAL A 177 2.78 6.23 -5.81
CA VAL A 177 4.12 6.19 -6.43
C VAL A 177 5.15 5.46 -5.60
N PHE A 178 5.26 5.76 -4.31
CA PHE A 178 6.26 5.16 -3.44
C PHE A 178 5.70 3.93 -2.71
N ASP A 179 6.53 2.91 -2.55
CA ASP A 179 6.17 1.73 -1.76
C ASP A 179 6.39 1.95 -0.26
N ASP A 180 7.34 2.81 0.10
CA ASP A 180 7.64 3.21 1.46
C ASP A 180 8.26 4.62 1.46
N ILE A 181 7.57 5.58 2.07
CA ILE A 181 7.94 7.00 2.04
C ILE A 181 7.67 7.66 3.38
N SER A 182 8.65 8.42 3.82
CA SER A 182 8.53 9.35 4.95
C SER A 182 8.54 10.76 4.44
N PHE A 183 7.68 11.59 5.03
CA PHE A 183 7.49 12.96 4.60
C PHE A 183 7.04 13.86 5.75
N GLU A 184 7.23 15.16 5.56
CA GLU A 184 6.76 16.20 6.45
C GLU A 184 5.91 17.20 5.64
N MET A 185 4.95 17.82 6.32
CA MET A 185 4.14 18.89 5.75
C MET A 185 4.08 20.07 6.71
N GLY A 186 4.11 21.29 6.19
CA GLY A 186 4.07 22.49 7.01
C GLY A 186 3.67 23.75 6.27
N VAL A 187 3.41 24.82 7.01
CA VAL A 187 3.18 26.16 6.45
C VAL A 187 4.46 26.98 6.60
N SER A 188 4.97 27.52 5.50
CA SER A 188 6.22 28.25 5.41
C SER A 188 5.99 29.63 4.82
N GLY A 189 5.62 30.56 5.70
CA GLY A 189 5.24 31.92 5.32
C GLY A 189 3.92 31.95 4.54
N GLN A 190 3.98 32.32 3.25
CA GLN A 190 2.81 32.37 2.35
C GLN A 190 2.62 31.09 1.53
N LYS A 191 3.54 30.13 1.66
CA LYS A 191 3.53 28.86 0.93
C LYS A 191 3.46 27.67 1.90
N TYR A 192 3.29 26.49 1.34
CA TYR A 192 3.21 25.23 2.05
C TYR A 192 4.40 24.36 1.67
N ASP A 193 4.90 23.58 2.60
CA ASP A 193 6.00 22.66 2.39
C ASP A 193 5.45 21.23 2.35
N LEU A 194 5.92 20.46 1.37
CA LEU A 194 5.92 19.01 1.41
C LEU A 194 7.40 18.64 1.30
N ILE A 195 7.94 17.91 2.26
CA ILE A 195 9.35 17.52 2.30
C ILE A 195 9.40 16.00 2.28
N LEU A 196 10.08 15.42 1.29
CA LEU A 196 10.26 13.98 1.18
C LEU A 196 11.66 13.60 1.64
N THR A 197 11.77 12.62 2.54
CA THR A 197 13.07 12.21 3.07
C THR A 197 13.46 10.81 2.57
N PRO A 198 14.72 10.60 2.15
CA PRO A 198 15.24 9.28 1.83
C PRO A 198 15.58 8.45 3.08
N GLU A 199 15.53 9.03 4.28
CA GLU A 199 15.85 8.37 5.56
C GLU A 199 17.24 7.70 5.60
N GLY A 200 18.19 8.28 4.87
CA GLY A 200 19.55 7.74 4.74
C GLY A 200 19.71 6.68 3.64
N ASP A 201 18.63 6.21 3.02
CA ASP A 201 18.69 5.35 1.84
C ASP A 201 18.95 6.18 0.58
N LYS A 202 20.22 6.19 0.16
CA LYS A 202 20.66 6.95 -1.02
C LYS A 202 20.01 6.47 -2.33
N VAL A 203 19.48 5.25 -2.39
CA VAL A 203 18.79 4.75 -3.59
C VAL A 203 17.46 5.48 -3.77
N LYS A 204 16.74 5.79 -2.68
CA LYS A 204 15.49 6.55 -2.74
C LYS A 204 15.67 7.94 -3.37
N LEU A 205 16.85 8.56 -3.27
CA LEU A 205 17.12 9.88 -3.87
C LEU A 205 16.83 9.92 -5.38
N PHE A 206 17.12 8.84 -6.12
CA PHE A 206 16.85 8.81 -7.56
C PHE A 206 15.34 8.93 -7.85
N GLU A 207 14.52 8.22 -7.08
CA GLU A 207 13.06 8.26 -7.20
C GLU A 207 12.51 9.62 -6.76
N LEU A 208 13.02 10.16 -5.63
CA LEU A 208 12.58 11.46 -5.11
C LEU A 208 12.91 12.62 -6.05
N THR A 209 14.14 12.67 -6.57
CA THR A 209 14.56 13.68 -7.56
C THR A 209 13.75 13.57 -8.85
N TYR A 210 13.48 12.34 -9.31
CA TYR A 210 12.61 12.13 -10.46
C TYR A 210 11.20 12.66 -10.17
N PHE A 211 10.58 12.24 -9.06
CA PHE A 211 9.23 12.64 -8.69
C PHE A 211 9.07 14.16 -8.60
N GLN A 212 10.01 14.84 -7.95
CA GLN A 212 10.06 16.30 -7.84
C GLN A 212 10.15 16.99 -9.21
N LYS A 213 10.98 16.47 -10.13
CA LYS A 213 11.15 17.05 -11.47
C LYS A 213 9.84 17.08 -12.28
N PHE A 214 8.92 16.17 -12.00
CA PHE A 214 7.62 16.08 -12.67
C PHE A 214 6.48 16.77 -11.92
N ALA A 215 6.77 17.54 -10.87
CA ALA A 215 5.77 18.37 -10.19
C ALA A 215 5.13 19.36 -11.19
N PRO A 216 3.78 19.43 -11.27
CA PRO A 216 3.09 20.39 -12.13
C PRO A 216 3.38 21.85 -11.71
N GLU A 217 3.52 22.77 -12.67
CA GLU A 217 3.79 24.19 -12.38
C GLU A 217 2.79 24.80 -11.39
N LYS A 218 1.50 24.43 -11.50
CA LYS A 218 0.44 24.88 -10.57
C LYS A 218 0.67 24.49 -9.11
N VAL A 219 1.40 23.40 -8.86
CA VAL A 219 1.77 23.02 -7.49
C VAL A 219 2.79 24.04 -6.94
N LEU A 220 3.72 24.49 -7.78
CA LEU A 220 4.79 25.42 -7.42
C LEU A 220 4.27 26.83 -7.06
N ASP A 221 3.06 27.17 -7.49
CA ASP A 221 2.40 28.43 -7.15
C ASP A 221 2.20 28.56 -5.62
N ASN A 222 1.73 27.49 -4.97
CA ASN A 222 1.40 27.49 -3.55
C ASN A 222 2.36 26.67 -2.69
N TRP A 223 2.99 25.66 -3.26
CA TRP A 223 3.87 24.75 -2.54
C TRP A 223 5.31 25.06 -2.87
N ASN A 224 6.15 25.08 -1.83
CA ASN A 224 7.55 24.87 -2.02
C ASN A 224 7.74 23.37 -2.30
N SER A 225 8.25 23.06 -3.48
CA SER A 225 8.77 21.73 -3.79
C SER A 225 10.28 21.71 -3.57
N LEU A 226 10.92 20.68 -3.02
CA LEU A 226 10.57 19.46 -2.27
C LEU A 226 11.91 19.00 -1.66
#